data_AF-A0A1Q7W8R9-F1
#
_entry.id   AF-A0A1Q7W8R9-F1
#
_cell.length_a   1.000
_cell.length_b   1.000
_cell.length_c   1.000
_cell.angle_alpha   90.00
_cell.angle_beta   90.00
_cell.angle_gamma   90.00
#
_symmetry.space_group_name_H-M   'P 1'
#
loop_
_entity.id
_entity.type
_entity.pdbx_description
1 polymer ?
#
loop_
_entity_poly.entity_id
_entity_poly.type
_entity_poly.pdbx_seq_one_letter_code
_entity_poly.pdbx_strand_id
1 'polypeptide(L)'
;MDDGAVAPGEKGSLTCGKSRNRMVARPRAGGKWEVRIVKLPSSSRRGFLKYFSLSAIGAFIAACLPQNAPSASSGASSSPAAGVGGGVASPAATINWKIQSGWAGNDIFQEMFVDWSKKVNEMSGGRLKIETLQVNSVTNTAAAIDAVSSGTLDGAHHVAVYYFGKDHSLSLFGTGPMMGLTGQQWLSWFYYGGGFELYQDLVQRKLKLNVVSFLHMPMQCQPLGWFKDEIKSPDDFKGMKFRTVGLATGVYQGMGASVISVPGAEVASALDRGTIDAAEFNNTTSDIAYGMPDVRKVMMAQSYHQPGEALLIDINKARWDALPPDLQ
;
A
#
# COMPACT_ATOMS: atom_id res chain seq x y z
N MET A 1 3.14 -39.64 44.74
CA MET A 1 2.67 -38.43 45.44
C MET A 1 2.70 -37.31 44.44
N ASP A 2 1.63 -36.63 44.10
CA ASP A 2 0.20 -36.92 44.05
C ASP A 2 -0.32 -35.85 43.08
N ASP A 3 -1.34 -36.19 42.31
CA ASP A 3 -1.80 -35.45 41.14
C ASP A 3 -2.35 -34.06 41.45
N GLY A 4 -2.07 -33.10 40.56
CA GLY A 4 -2.67 -31.76 40.57
C GLY A 4 -3.21 -31.40 39.20
N ALA A 5 -4.19 -32.17 38.71
CA ALA A 5 -4.93 -31.88 37.49
C ALA A 5 -5.73 -30.56 37.63
N VAL A 6 -5.58 -29.65 36.68
CA VAL A 6 -6.46 -28.47 36.55
C VAL A 6 -7.60 -28.83 35.60
N ALA A 7 -8.82 -28.77 36.14
CA ALA A 7 -10.06 -29.13 35.46
C ALA A 7 -10.42 -28.18 34.28
N PRO A 8 -11.17 -28.67 33.28
CA PRO A 8 -11.64 -27.86 32.16
C PRO A 8 -12.99 -27.20 32.49
N GLY A 9 -13.06 -25.87 32.39
CA GLY A 9 -14.34 -25.18 32.39
C GLY A 9 -14.30 -23.74 32.87
N GLU A 10 -14.21 -22.80 31.95
CA GLU A 10 -15.09 -21.62 31.92
C GLU A 10 -14.93 -20.90 30.57
N LYS A 11 -16.03 -20.84 29.80
CA LYS A 11 -16.14 -20.04 28.58
C LYS A 11 -16.22 -18.56 28.99
N GLY A 12 -15.07 -17.87 28.99
CA GLY A 12 -14.98 -16.43 29.16
C GLY A 12 -15.13 -15.68 27.83
N SER A 13 -16.15 -14.84 27.73
CA SER A 13 -16.46 -13.94 26.61
C SER A 13 -15.29 -13.04 26.19
N LEU A 14 -14.93 -13.06 24.89
CA LEU A 14 -14.03 -12.08 24.26
C LEU A 14 -14.77 -10.74 24.09
N THR A 15 -14.86 -9.98 25.18
CA THR A 15 -15.18 -8.55 25.08
C THR A 15 -13.89 -7.75 24.87
N CYS A 16 -13.85 -6.97 23.80
CA CYS A 16 -12.80 -6.01 23.51
C CYS A 16 -12.70 -4.99 24.66
N GLY A 17 -11.66 -5.11 25.50
CA GLY A 17 -11.50 -4.31 26.70
C GLY A 17 -10.03 -4.06 27.06
N LYS A 18 -9.53 -2.88 26.67
CA LYS A 18 -8.46 -2.11 27.36
C LYS A 18 -7.23 -2.91 27.86
N SER A 19 -6.52 -3.65 27.01
CA SER A 19 -5.20 -4.15 27.39
C SER A 19 -4.18 -2.98 27.37
N ARG A 20 -3.59 -2.67 28.55
CA ARG A 20 -2.60 -1.56 28.74
C ARG A 20 -1.15 -2.00 28.55
N ASN A 21 -0.95 -3.13 27.89
CA ASN A 21 0.35 -3.74 27.68
C ASN A 21 0.83 -3.38 26.29
N ARG A 22 1.94 -2.65 26.18
CA ARG A 22 2.55 -2.30 24.89
C ARG A 22 3.89 -3.03 24.77
N MET A 23 4.09 -3.71 23.65
CA MET A 23 5.35 -4.34 23.33
C MET A 23 6.32 -3.28 22.85
N VAL A 24 7.50 -3.19 23.46
CA VAL A 24 8.56 -2.26 23.08
C VAL A 24 9.81 -3.06 22.75
N ALA A 25 10.33 -2.86 21.54
CA ALA A 25 11.60 -3.43 21.09
C ALA A 25 12.66 -2.34 21.07
N ARG A 26 13.87 -2.65 21.55
CA ARG A 26 15.03 -1.76 21.44
C ARG A 26 16.25 -2.54 20.97
N PRO A 27 17.10 -1.95 20.10
CA PRO A 27 18.34 -2.58 19.68
C PRO A 27 19.36 -2.55 20.83
N ARG A 28 20.10 -3.65 21.01
CA ARG A 28 21.34 -3.68 21.82
C ARG A 28 22.56 -3.74 20.91
N ALA A 29 23.71 -3.36 21.47
CA ALA A 29 25.01 -3.59 20.83
C ALA A 29 25.17 -5.07 20.47
N GLY A 30 25.71 -5.34 19.28
CA GLY A 30 25.90 -6.70 18.76
C GLY A 30 24.70 -7.29 17.98
N GLY A 31 23.78 -6.45 17.49
CA GLY A 31 22.72 -6.87 16.56
C GLY A 31 21.58 -7.68 17.19
N LYS A 32 21.54 -7.81 18.52
CA LYS A 32 20.45 -8.48 19.24
C LYS A 32 19.37 -7.49 19.65
N TRP A 33 18.12 -7.91 19.51
CA TRP A 33 16.95 -7.13 19.89
C TRP A 33 16.39 -7.60 21.22
N GLU A 34 16.08 -6.66 22.10
CA GLU A 34 15.39 -6.94 23.35
C GLU A 34 13.94 -6.50 23.23
N VAL A 35 13.02 -7.44 23.42
CA VAL A 35 11.56 -7.20 23.38
C VAL A 35 11.01 -7.36 24.78
N ARG A 36 10.36 -6.31 25.30
CA ARG A 36 9.68 -6.35 26.60
C ARG A 36 8.23 -5.90 26.48
N ILE A 37 7.36 -6.51 27.27
CA ILE A 37 6.00 -6.05 27.46
C ILE A 37 6.01 -5.05 28.61
N VAL A 38 5.68 -3.79 28.32
CA VAL A 38 5.66 -2.71 29.31
C VAL A 38 4.22 -2.32 29.60
N LYS A 39 3.86 -2.26 30.88
CA LYS A 39 2.54 -1.81 31.33
C LYS A 39 2.55 -0.29 31.44
N LEU A 40 1.75 0.39 30.60
CA LEU A 40 1.67 1.85 30.67
C LEU A 40 0.90 2.29 31.93
N PRO A 41 1.29 3.40 32.58
CA PRO A 41 0.57 3.94 33.73
C PRO A 41 -0.88 4.28 33.35
N SER A 42 -1.81 4.09 34.29
CA SER A 42 -3.20 4.46 34.08
C SER A 42 -3.33 5.98 33.92
N SER A 43 -3.89 6.45 32.80
CA SER A 43 -4.32 7.83 32.67
C SER A 43 -5.49 8.07 33.63
N SER A 44 -5.21 8.66 34.79
CA SER A 44 -6.25 9.33 35.57
C SER A 44 -6.51 10.70 34.94
N ARG A 45 -7.77 11.14 34.91
CA ARG A 45 -8.23 12.41 34.31
C ARG A 45 -7.65 13.68 34.97
N ARG A 46 -6.59 13.60 35.77
CA ARG A 46 -5.92 14.73 36.43
C ARG A 46 -4.47 14.99 35.96
N GLY A 47 -3.98 14.29 34.93
CA GLY A 47 -2.61 14.46 34.42
C GLY A 47 -2.43 15.32 33.15
N PHE A 48 -3.51 15.84 32.56
CA PHE A 48 -3.47 16.46 31.21
C PHE A 48 -2.98 17.92 31.20
N LEU A 49 -2.40 18.44 32.29
CA LEU A 49 -2.06 19.87 32.42
C LEU A 49 -0.60 20.14 32.86
N LYS A 50 0.35 19.25 32.58
CA LYS A 50 1.77 19.46 32.96
C LYS A 50 2.80 19.44 31.82
N TYR A 51 2.39 19.40 30.55
CA TYR A 51 3.33 19.42 29.41
C TYR A 51 3.01 20.45 28.32
N PHE A 52 2.11 21.40 28.58
CA PHE A 52 1.91 22.59 27.74
C PHE A 52 2.27 23.85 28.53
N SER A 53 3.57 24.11 28.67
CA SER A 53 4.11 25.42 29.09
C SER A 53 5.55 25.53 28.64
N LEU A 54 5.77 26.31 27.58
CA LEU A 54 6.99 26.76 26.87
C LEU A 54 6.60 26.68 25.37
N SER A 55 6.08 27.70 24.72
CA SER A 55 6.45 29.11 24.77
C SER A 55 5.32 29.98 24.22
N ALA A 56 4.94 31.02 24.97
CA ALA A 56 4.20 32.16 24.45
C ALA A 56 4.68 33.43 25.19
N ILE A 57 5.54 34.21 24.54
CA ILE A 57 5.79 35.66 24.74
C ILE A 57 6.31 36.16 23.38
N GLY A 58 5.77 37.16 22.69
CA GLY A 58 4.64 38.03 23.00
C GLY A 58 4.24 38.95 21.81
N ALA A 59 3.02 39.48 21.94
CA ALA A 59 2.48 40.80 21.54
C ALA A 59 2.49 41.24 20.04
N PHE A 60 1.32 41.39 19.37
CA PHE A 60 0.36 42.54 19.34
C PHE A 60 0.93 43.76 18.57
N ILE A 61 0.32 44.36 17.53
CA ILE A 61 -1.01 45.02 17.42
C ILE A 61 -1.46 45.12 15.94
N ALA A 62 -2.78 45.13 15.74
CA ALA A 62 -3.53 45.25 14.49
C ALA A 62 -3.64 46.66 13.89
N ALA A 63 -3.87 46.77 12.56
CA ALA A 63 -4.74 47.78 11.95
C ALA A 63 -5.13 47.41 10.50
N CYS A 64 -6.39 47.63 10.15
CA CYS A 64 -7.04 47.33 8.87
C CYS A 64 -6.81 48.42 7.78
N LEU A 65 -6.59 47.97 6.52
CA LEU A 65 -7.13 48.38 5.17
C LEU A 65 -7.45 49.87 4.83
N PRO A 66 -7.59 50.32 3.54
CA PRO A 66 -7.20 49.76 2.21
C PRO A 66 -6.67 50.82 1.15
N GLN A 67 -6.48 50.38 -0.11
CA GLN A 67 -6.57 51.09 -1.42
C GLN A 67 -5.35 51.76 -2.15
N ASN A 68 -5.06 51.19 -3.33
CA ASN A 68 -4.74 51.75 -4.67
C ASN A 68 -3.77 52.95 -4.90
N ALA A 69 -2.63 52.63 -5.57
CA ALA A 69 -2.00 53.21 -6.80
C ALA A 69 -1.80 54.74 -7.01
N PRO A 70 -1.05 55.18 -8.04
CA PRO A 70 0.37 54.98 -8.43
C PRO A 70 1.16 56.32 -8.49
N SER A 71 2.50 56.31 -8.68
CA SER A 71 3.27 57.19 -9.62
C SER A 71 4.77 57.40 -9.27
N ALA A 72 5.57 57.32 -10.35
CA ALA A 72 6.74 58.15 -10.73
C ALA A 72 8.09 58.13 -9.96
N SER A 73 9.06 57.50 -10.64
CA SER A 73 10.43 57.94 -10.97
C SER A 73 11.15 59.04 -10.15
N SER A 74 12.36 58.71 -9.68
CA SER A 74 13.58 59.48 -10.01
C SER A 74 14.82 58.69 -9.58
N GLY A 75 15.81 58.64 -10.47
CA GLY A 75 17.05 57.91 -10.27
C GLY A 75 18.04 58.64 -9.35
N ALA A 76 18.89 57.86 -8.71
CA ALA A 76 20.21 58.28 -8.28
C ALA A 76 21.13 57.05 -8.29
N SER A 77 22.13 57.12 -9.15
CA SER A 77 23.26 56.21 -9.25
C SER A 77 24.18 56.35 -8.02
N SER A 78 24.43 55.26 -7.30
CA SER A 78 25.56 55.13 -6.39
C SER A 78 26.21 53.76 -6.53
N SER A 79 27.54 53.77 -6.62
CA SER A 79 28.44 52.64 -6.85
C SER A 79 28.23 51.44 -5.91
N PRO A 80 28.53 50.20 -6.34
CA PRO A 80 28.25 49.03 -5.53
C PRO A 80 29.25 48.93 -4.38
N ALA A 81 28.75 49.04 -3.15
CA ALA A 81 29.40 48.43 -2.00
C ALA A 81 29.22 46.91 -2.11
N ALA A 82 30.32 46.16 -1.99
CA ALA A 82 30.31 44.70 -1.94
C ALA A 82 29.53 44.23 -0.70
N GLY A 83 28.22 44.06 -0.86
CA GLY A 83 27.36 43.42 0.12
C GLY A 83 27.62 41.93 0.08
N VAL A 84 27.95 41.36 1.24
CA VAL A 84 27.87 39.93 1.50
C VAL A 84 26.44 39.51 1.20
N GLY A 85 26.22 38.97 0.00
CA GLY A 85 24.95 38.43 -0.42
C GLY A 85 24.61 37.26 0.48
N GLY A 86 23.82 37.52 1.51
CA GLY A 86 22.98 36.50 2.12
C GLY A 86 22.07 35.98 1.02
N GLY A 87 22.54 34.95 0.32
CA GLY A 87 21.75 34.24 -0.67
C GLY A 87 20.49 33.80 0.02
N VAL A 88 19.38 34.47 -0.28
CA VAL A 88 18.05 33.93 -0.01
C VAL A 88 18.04 32.65 -0.83
N ALA A 89 18.24 31.51 -0.16
CA ALA A 89 18.16 30.21 -0.81
C ALA A 89 16.81 30.20 -1.53
N SER A 90 16.83 30.13 -2.87
CA SER A 90 15.61 29.96 -3.63
C SER A 90 14.88 28.76 -3.03
N PRO A 91 13.58 28.87 -2.72
CA PRO A 91 12.85 27.74 -2.17
C PRO A 91 13.07 26.55 -3.10
N ALA A 92 13.55 25.44 -2.54
CA ALA A 92 13.84 24.24 -3.31
C ALA A 92 12.62 23.92 -4.20
N ALA A 93 12.86 23.75 -5.50
CA ALA A 93 11.77 23.52 -6.44
C ALA A 93 10.95 22.31 -5.98
N THR A 94 9.63 22.48 -5.91
CA THR A 94 8.73 21.38 -5.57
C THR A 94 8.81 20.29 -6.63
N ILE A 95 9.13 19.08 -6.19
CA ILE A 95 9.11 17.87 -7.01
C ILE A 95 7.66 17.41 -7.10
N ASN A 96 7.14 17.27 -8.32
CA ASN A 96 5.79 16.78 -8.56
C ASN A 96 5.87 15.42 -9.21
N TRP A 97 5.23 14.42 -8.60
CA TRP A 97 5.15 13.05 -9.11
C TRP A 97 3.72 12.69 -9.45
N LYS A 98 3.53 12.05 -10.60
CA LYS A 98 2.27 11.48 -11.01
C LYS A 98 2.30 9.97 -10.83
N ILE A 99 1.48 9.47 -9.91
CA ILE A 99 1.42 8.05 -9.57
C ILE A 99 0.02 7.52 -9.91
N GLN A 100 -0.04 6.52 -10.80
CA GLN A 100 -1.31 5.95 -11.25
C GLN A 100 -1.76 4.81 -10.34
N SER A 101 -3.04 4.83 -9.95
CA SER A 101 -3.68 3.73 -9.23
C SER A 101 -4.00 2.54 -10.14
N GLY A 102 -4.00 1.34 -9.58
CA GLY A 102 -4.52 0.12 -10.19
C GLY A 102 -5.98 -0.20 -9.82
N TRP A 103 -6.65 0.68 -9.06
CA TRP A 103 -7.94 0.38 -8.40
C TRP A 103 -9.06 1.31 -8.85
N ALA A 104 -10.30 0.82 -8.81
CA ALA A 104 -11.47 1.68 -9.03
C ALA A 104 -11.62 2.73 -7.92
N GLY A 105 -12.25 3.84 -8.26
CA GLY A 105 -12.38 5.00 -7.37
C GLY A 105 -13.06 4.73 -6.02
N ASN A 106 -13.93 3.73 -5.96
CA ASN A 106 -14.69 3.32 -4.76
C ASN A 106 -14.06 2.13 -4.02
N ASP A 107 -12.90 1.62 -4.46
CA ASP A 107 -12.21 0.52 -3.80
C ASP A 107 -11.46 1.01 -2.55
N ILE A 108 -11.41 0.18 -1.50
CA ILE A 108 -10.65 0.46 -0.29
C ILE A 108 -9.15 0.67 -0.58
N PHE A 109 -8.59 0.00 -1.58
CA PHE A 109 -7.20 0.20 -1.96
C PHE A 109 -6.94 1.58 -2.57
N GLN A 110 -7.94 2.17 -3.23
CA GLN A 110 -7.84 3.55 -3.71
C GLN A 110 -7.78 4.54 -2.53
N GLU A 111 -8.65 4.36 -1.54
CA GLU A 111 -8.63 5.18 -0.32
C GLU A 111 -7.27 5.09 0.37
N MET A 112 -6.76 3.88 0.55
CA MET A 112 -5.47 3.61 1.18
C MET A 112 -4.29 4.21 0.41
N PHE A 113 -4.33 4.17 -0.93
CA PHE A 113 -3.33 4.82 -1.78
C PHE A 113 -3.35 6.35 -1.66
N VAL A 114 -4.54 6.95 -1.63
CA VAL A 114 -4.71 8.40 -1.43
C VAL A 114 -4.20 8.83 -0.04
N ASP A 115 -4.48 8.03 0.99
CA ASP A 115 -3.96 8.25 2.34
C ASP A 115 -2.42 8.19 2.40
N TRP A 116 -1.82 7.24 1.70
CA TRP A 116 -0.36 7.17 1.58
C TRP A 116 0.20 8.43 0.89
N SER A 117 -0.38 8.84 -0.24
CA SER A 117 0.04 10.04 -0.97
C SER A 117 -0.04 11.30 -0.10
N LYS A 118 -1.14 11.45 0.65
CA LYS A 118 -1.34 12.56 1.59
C LYS A 118 -0.24 12.59 2.66
N LYS A 119 0.10 11.44 3.25
CA LYS A 119 1.18 11.36 4.26
C LYS A 119 2.53 11.76 3.68
N VAL A 120 2.86 11.32 2.47
CA VAL A 120 4.11 11.74 1.80
C VAL A 120 4.14 13.25 1.60
N ASN A 121 3.04 13.83 1.12
CA ASN A 121 2.92 15.28 0.89
C ASN A 121 3.08 16.10 2.18
N GLU A 122 2.50 15.61 3.29
CA GLU A 122 2.61 16.24 4.61
C GLU A 122 4.02 16.11 5.19
N MET A 123 4.60 14.89 5.15
CA MET A 123 5.94 14.62 5.70
C MET A 123 7.05 15.31 4.91
N SER A 124 6.86 15.56 3.61
CA SER A 124 7.84 16.26 2.77
C SER A 124 7.87 17.78 3.00
N GLY A 125 6.89 18.33 3.76
CA GLY A 125 6.71 19.77 3.89
C GLY A 125 6.34 20.44 2.57
N GLY A 126 5.71 19.71 1.65
CA GLY A 126 5.34 20.19 0.31
C GLY A 126 6.50 20.23 -0.71
N ARG A 127 7.69 19.73 -0.36
CA ARG A 127 8.84 19.61 -1.28
C ARG A 127 8.68 18.48 -2.28
N LEU A 128 7.95 17.43 -1.90
CA LEU A 128 7.48 16.37 -2.78
C LEU A 128 5.95 16.37 -2.76
N LYS A 129 5.34 16.49 -3.94
CA LYS A 129 3.90 16.43 -4.16
C LYS A 129 3.55 15.26 -5.06
N ILE A 130 2.75 14.35 -4.55
CA ILE A 130 2.19 13.22 -5.29
C ILE A 130 0.79 13.58 -5.75
N GLU A 131 0.60 13.58 -7.06
CA GLU A 131 -0.69 13.60 -7.75
C GLU A 131 -1.11 12.15 -8.01
N THR A 132 -2.19 11.71 -7.35
CA THR A 132 -2.76 10.38 -7.55
C THR A 132 -3.65 10.38 -8.79
N LEU A 133 -3.30 9.57 -9.79
CA LEU A 133 -4.10 9.42 -11.00
C LEU A 133 -5.05 8.24 -10.89
N GLN A 134 -6.21 8.37 -11.53
CA GLN A 134 -7.20 7.30 -11.60
C GLN A 134 -6.67 6.11 -12.42
N VAL A 135 -7.20 4.92 -12.14
CA VAL A 135 -6.90 3.72 -12.92
C VAL A 135 -7.17 3.95 -14.41
N ASN A 136 -6.24 3.47 -15.25
CA ASN A 136 -6.30 3.57 -16.71
C ASN A 136 -6.32 5.00 -17.30
N SER A 137 -6.01 6.04 -16.52
CA SER A 137 -6.01 7.43 -17.03
C SER A 137 -4.82 7.78 -17.94
N VAL A 138 -3.67 7.09 -17.77
CA VAL A 138 -2.47 7.28 -18.62
C VAL A 138 -2.14 6.00 -19.38
N THR A 139 -2.21 4.85 -18.71
CA THR A 139 -1.95 3.54 -19.31
C THR A 139 -2.79 2.48 -18.63
N ASN A 140 -3.06 1.38 -19.32
CA ASN A 140 -3.74 0.25 -18.70
C ASN A 140 -2.89 -0.37 -17.58
N THR A 141 -3.53 -1.07 -16.66
CA THR A 141 -2.87 -1.64 -15.48
C THR A 141 -1.72 -2.60 -15.83
N ALA A 142 -1.85 -3.40 -16.89
CA ALA A 142 -0.82 -4.36 -17.31
C ALA A 142 0.45 -3.70 -17.86
N ALA A 143 0.33 -2.49 -18.41
CA ALA A 143 1.44 -1.70 -18.97
C ALA A 143 1.94 -0.61 -18.02
N ALA A 144 1.40 -0.52 -16.79
CA ALA A 144 1.76 0.54 -15.85
C ALA A 144 3.26 0.53 -15.48
N ILE A 145 3.85 -0.65 -15.21
CA ILE A 145 5.29 -0.74 -14.90
C ILE A 145 6.19 -0.32 -16.07
N ASP A 146 5.77 -0.53 -17.32
CA ASP A 146 6.54 -0.06 -18.48
C ASP A 146 6.49 1.47 -18.57
N ALA A 147 5.32 2.07 -18.29
CA ALA A 147 5.17 3.52 -18.22
C ALA A 147 5.96 4.15 -17.07
N VAL A 148 6.07 3.45 -15.92
CA VAL A 148 6.97 3.87 -14.84
C VAL A 148 8.42 3.75 -15.29
N SER A 149 8.82 2.63 -15.89
CA SER A 149 10.19 2.39 -16.36
C SER A 149 10.64 3.43 -17.40
N SER A 150 9.78 3.78 -18.36
CA SER A 150 10.06 4.80 -19.39
C SER A 150 10.07 6.23 -18.84
N GLY A 151 9.52 6.46 -17.65
CA GLY A 151 9.33 7.77 -17.06
C GLY A 151 8.09 8.52 -17.58
N THR A 152 7.18 7.84 -18.28
CA THR A 152 5.85 8.39 -18.63
C THR A 152 5.01 8.62 -17.37
N LEU A 153 5.12 7.71 -16.39
CA LEU A 153 4.61 7.89 -15.03
C LEU A 153 5.80 7.97 -14.06
N ASP A 154 5.67 8.76 -12.99
CA ASP A 154 6.67 8.76 -11.92
C ASP A 154 6.50 7.54 -11.01
N GLY A 155 5.28 6.98 -10.95
CA GLY A 155 5.02 5.72 -10.27
C GLY A 155 3.67 5.06 -10.58
N ALA A 156 3.47 3.88 -10.02
CA ALA A 156 2.21 3.14 -10.06
C ALA A 156 1.95 2.42 -8.73
N HIS A 157 0.68 2.29 -8.33
CA HIS A 157 0.24 1.54 -7.16
C HIS A 157 -0.60 0.34 -7.61
N HIS A 158 -0.15 -0.88 -7.33
CA HIS A 158 -0.72 -2.11 -7.89
C HIS A 158 -0.28 -3.35 -7.09
N VAL A 159 -0.49 -4.55 -7.65
CA VAL A 159 0.06 -5.82 -7.16
C VAL A 159 1.04 -6.41 -8.17
N ALA A 160 2.10 -7.09 -7.70
CA ALA A 160 3.14 -7.65 -8.58
C ALA A 160 2.59 -8.63 -9.63
N VAL A 161 1.53 -9.36 -9.26
CA VAL A 161 0.92 -10.40 -10.11
C VAL A 161 0.34 -9.86 -11.42
N TYR A 162 -0.03 -8.58 -11.51
CA TYR A 162 -0.51 -8.00 -12.77
C TYR A 162 0.53 -8.03 -13.89
N TYR A 163 1.80 -8.24 -13.55
CA TYR A 163 2.89 -8.37 -14.50
C TYR A 163 3.33 -9.82 -14.72
N PHE A 164 2.50 -10.80 -14.32
CA PHE A 164 2.75 -12.24 -14.53
C PHE A 164 3.13 -12.57 -15.97
N GLY A 165 2.48 -11.95 -16.97
CA GLY A 165 2.79 -12.16 -18.38
C GLY A 165 4.19 -11.70 -18.82
N LYS A 166 4.87 -10.86 -18.03
CA LYS A 166 6.28 -10.50 -18.25
C LYS A 166 7.23 -11.55 -17.70
N ASP A 167 6.98 -12.01 -16.47
CA ASP A 167 7.72 -13.08 -15.84
C ASP A 167 6.92 -13.72 -14.70
N HIS A 168 6.78 -15.04 -14.74
CA HIS A 168 5.96 -15.76 -13.77
C HIS A 168 6.47 -15.61 -12.33
N SER A 169 7.77 -15.34 -12.12
CA SER A 169 8.34 -15.16 -10.78
C SER A 169 7.81 -13.92 -10.05
N LEU A 170 7.25 -12.94 -10.76
CA LEU A 170 6.58 -11.79 -10.14
C LEU A 170 5.38 -12.21 -9.29
N SER A 171 4.72 -13.32 -9.66
CA SER A 171 3.64 -13.87 -8.83
C SER A 171 4.14 -14.37 -7.48
N LEU A 172 5.41 -14.76 -7.34
CA LEU A 172 5.97 -15.15 -6.04
C LEU A 172 5.93 -13.99 -5.04
N PHE A 173 5.87 -12.74 -5.52
CA PHE A 173 5.78 -11.54 -4.70
C PHE A 173 4.37 -10.97 -4.56
N GLY A 174 3.39 -11.54 -5.27
CA GLY A 174 1.98 -11.14 -5.21
C GLY A 174 1.13 -12.27 -4.66
N THR A 175 0.80 -13.24 -5.52
CA THR A 175 -0.15 -14.33 -5.24
C THR A 175 0.50 -15.71 -5.37
N GLY A 176 1.71 -15.83 -4.82
CA GLY A 176 2.51 -17.06 -4.88
C GLY A 176 1.99 -18.11 -3.90
N PRO A 177 2.34 -19.40 -4.10
CA PRO A 177 2.07 -20.42 -3.09
C PRO A 177 2.82 -20.03 -1.82
N MET A 178 2.13 -19.48 -0.82
CA MET A 178 2.79 -19.23 0.45
C MET A 178 2.95 -20.55 1.17
N MET A 179 4.19 -20.89 1.47
CA MET A 179 4.60 -22.04 2.27
C MET A 179 4.20 -21.85 3.76
N GLY A 180 2.97 -21.43 4.03
CA GLY A 180 2.45 -21.15 5.36
C GLY A 180 2.81 -19.78 5.95
N LEU A 181 3.20 -18.80 5.12
CA LEU A 181 3.49 -17.43 5.59
C LEU A 181 2.19 -16.62 5.75
N THR A 182 2.05 -15.95 6.89
CA THR A 182 1.05 -14.90 7.13
C THR A 182 1.50 -13.57 6.53
N GLY A 183 0.58 -12.60 6.37
CA GLY A 183 0.96 -11.24 5.91
C GLY A 183 2.03 -10.57 6.80
N GLN A 184 2.08 -10.89 8.10
CA GLN A 184 3.11 -10.35 9.00
C GLN A 184 4.49 -10.98 8.78
N GLN A 185 4.52 -12.29 8.51
CA GLN A 185 5.76 -12.97 8.13
C GLN A 185 6.23 -12.50 6.75
N TRP A 186 5.29 -12.21 5.84
CA TRP A 186 5.59 -11.61 4.55
C TRP A 186 6.27 -10.26 4.69
N LEU A 187 5.70 -9.36 5.50
CA LEU A 187 6.30 -8.06 5.83
C LEU A 187 7.71 -8.20 6.41
N SER A 188 7.88 -9.15 7.34
CA SER A 188 9.16 -9.42 7.99
C SER A 188 10.20 -9.95 7.00
N TRP A 189 9.83 -10.90 6.15
CA TRP A 189 10.72 -11.44 5.13
C TRP A 189 11.09 -10.38 4.08
N PHE A 190 10.14 -9.56 3.66
CA PHE A 190 10.38 -8.52 2.68
C PHE A 190 11.45 -7.53 3.15
N TYR A 191 11.34 -7.01 4.38
CA TYR A 191 12.26 -5.98 4.88
C TYR A 191 13.50 -6.51 5.63
N TYR A 192 13.46 -7.74 6.15
CA TYR A 192 14.54 -8.28 7.00
C TYR A 192 15.08 -9.64 6.53
N GLY A 193 14.40 -10.29 5.58
CA GLY A 193 14.74 -11.62 5.07
C GLY A 193 15.28 -11.63 3.64
N GLY A 194 15.60 -10.46 3.08
CA GLY A 194 16.13 -10.32 1.71
C GLY A 194 15.09 -10.19 0.61
N GLY A 195 13.78 -10.10 0.95
CA GLY A 195 12.73 -10.06 -0.06
C GLY A 195 12.73 -8.78 -0.89
N PHE A 196 13.04 -7.64 -0.29
CA PHE A 196 13.18 -6.37 -1.01
C PHE A 196 14.31 -6.47 -2.05
N GLU A 197 15.51 -6.90 -1.66
CA GLU A 197 16.66 -7.04 -2.56
C GLU A 197 16.38 -8.03 -3.70
N LEU A 198 15.70 -9.14 -3.40
CA LEU A 198 15.29 -10.12 -4.41
C LEU A 198 14.26 -9.55 -5.39
N TYR A 199 13.29 -8.76 -4.92
CA TYR A 199 12.33 -8.12 -5.81
C TYR A 199 13.00 -7.07 -6.69
N GLN A 200 13.88 -6.26 -6.11
CA GLN A 200 14.66 -5.29 -6.86
C GLN A 200 15.56 -5.95 -7.91
N ASP A 201 16.19 -7.09 -7.60
CA ASP A 201 16.92 -7.90 -8.59
C ASP A 201 16.02 -8.34 -9.75
N LEU A 202 14.88 -8.94 -9.42
CA LEU A 202 13.92 -9.41 -10.42
C LEU A 202 13.50 -8.28 -11.36
N VAL A 203 13.08 -7.14 -10.82
CA VAL A 203 12.59 -6.00 -11.61
C VAL A 203 13.73 -5.31 -12.38
N GLN A 204 14.87 -5.04 -11.74
CA GLN A 204 15.91 -4.20 -12.34
C GLN A 204 16.92 -4.98 -13.17
N ARG A 205 17.32 -6.19 -12.77
CA ARG A 205 18.36 -6.97 -13.47
C ARG A 205 17.76 -7.97 -14.45
N LYS A 206 16.77 -8.76 -14.03
CA LYS A 206 16.15 -9.78 -14.89
C LYS A 206 15.24 -9.13 -15.93
N LEU A 207 14.30 -8.30 -15.47
CA LEU A 207 13.34 -7.62 -16.35
C LEU A 207 13.89 -6.35 -17.00
N LYS A 208 15.02 -5.82 -16.51
CA LYS A 208 15.68 -4.60 -17.03
C LYS A 208 14.78 -3.37 -16.98
N LEU A 209 13.93 -3.28 -15.96
CA LEU A 209 13.02 -2.17 -15.76
C LEU A 209 13.67 -1.12 -14.84
N ASN A 210 13.53 0.15 -15.22
CA ASN A 210 14.06 1.29 -14.49
C ASN A 210 13.11 1.69 -13.34
N VAL A 211 12.88 0.77 -12.41
CA VAL A 211 11.85 0.87 -11.36
C VAL A 211 12.41 0.48 -9.99
N VAL A 212 12.04 1.20 -8.94
CA VAL A 212 12.21 0.81 -7.55
C VAL A 212 10.83 0.54 -6.95
N SER A 213 10.66 -0.58 -6.25
CA SER A 213 9.35 -1.05 -5.83
C SER A 213 9.29 -1.25 -4.34
N PHE A 214 8.38 -0.55 -3.69
CA PHE A 214 8.23 -0.61 -2.24
C PHE A 214 7.00 -1.43 -1.86
N LEU A 215 7.16 -2.31 -0.86
CA LEU A 215 6.04 -3.02 -0.29
C LEU A 215 5.06 -2.04 0.34
N HIS A 216 3.83 -2.08 -0.15
CA HIS A 216 2.70 -1.39 0.42
C HIS A 216 1.68 -2.43 0.86
N MET A 217 1.24 -2.38 2.12
CA MET A 217 0.13 -3.23 2.61
C MET A 217 0.31 -4.76 2.39
N PRO A 218 0.94 -5.45 3.35
CA PRO A 218 0.85 -6.91 3.38
C PRO A 218 -0.59 -7.35 3.68
N MET A 219 -1.18 -8.11 2.77
CA MET A 219 -2.52 -8.66 2.90
C MET A 219 -2.49 -10.07 3.50
N GLN A 220 -3.57 -10.40 4.21
CA GLN A 220 -3.81 -11.75 4.71
C GLN A 220 -4.42 -12.63 3.61
N CYS A 221 -4.73 -13.88 3.98
CA CYS A 221 -5.38 -14.84 3.09
C CYS A 221 -6.65 -14.24 2.48
N GLN A 222 -6.76 -14.38 1.15
CA GLN A 222 -7.88 -13.92 0.36
C GLN A 222 -8.91 -15.05 0.19
N PRO A 223 -10.19 -14.71 0.01
CA PRO A 223 -11.21 -15.69 -0.32
C PRO A 223 -10.84 -16.50 -1.56
N LEU A 224 -11.23 -17.77 -1.58
CA LEU A 224 -11.18 -18.58 -2.81
C LEU A 224 -12.10 -17.98 -3.89
N GLY A 225 -13.08 -17.18 -3.47
CA GLY A 225 -13.86 -16.33 -4.34
C GLY A 225 -15.36 -16.49 -4.13
N TRP A 226 -16.09 -16.01 -5.13
CA TRP A 226 -17.54 -15.99 -5.20
C TRP A 226 -18.04 -16.97 -6.25
N PHE A 227 -18.93 -17.86 -5.82
CA PHE A 227 -19.44 -19.00 -6.58
C PHE A 227 -20.96 -19.00 -6.61
N LYS A 228 -21.50 -19.71 -7.61
CA LYS A 228 -22.93 -19.95 -7.71
C LYS A 228 -23.38 -20.96 -6.65
N ASP A 229 -22.63 -22.05 -6.53
CA ASP A 229 -22.84 -23.16 -5.61
C ASP A 229 -21.57 -23.38 -4.77
N GLU A 230 -21.70 -24.08 -3.65
CA GLU A 230 -20.57 -24.42 -2.77
C GLU A 230 -19.57 -25.35 -3.46
N ILE A 231 -18.28 -25.05 -3.32
CA ILE A 231 -17.18 -25.89 -3.80
C ILE A 231 -16.80 -26.90 -2.72
N LYS A 232 -16.99 -28.18 -3.02
CA LYS A 232 -16.82 -29.31 -2.09
C LYS A 232 -15.62 -30.18 -2.43
N SER A 233 -15.17 -30.14 -3.68
CA SER A 233 -14.06 -30.95 -4.16
C SER A 233 -13.30 -30.28 -5.31
N PRO A 234 -12.05 -30.72 -5.58
CA PRO A 234 -11.30 -30.30 -6.77
C PRO A 234 -12.07 -30.50 -8.10
N ASP A 235 -12.92 -31.52 -8.17
CA ASP A 235 -13.69 -31.85 -9.37
C ASP A 235 -14.74 -30.79 -9.74
N ASP A 236 -15.18 -29.98 -8.78
CA ASP A 236 -16.15 -28.90 -9.02
C ASP A 236 -15.58 -27.78 -9.90
N PHE A 237 -14.25 -27.72 -10.07
CA PHE A 237 -13.60 -26.78 -10.97
C PHE A 237 -13.58 -27.25 -12.44
N LYS A 238 -13.87 -28.53 -12.72
CA LYS A 238 -13.82 -29.07 -14.09
C LYS A 238 -14.84 -28.36 -14.99
N GLY A 239 -14.35 -27.73 -16.05
CA GLY A 239 -15.16 -26.96 -16.99
C GLY A 239 -15.61 -25.58 -16.48
N MET A 240 -15.29 -25.23 -15.23
CA MET A 240 -15.65 -23.92 -14.66
C MET A 240 -14.86 -22.80 -15.33
N LYS A 241 -15.53 -21.74 -15.76
CA LYS A 241 -14.89 -20.51 -16.22
C LYS A 241 -14.50 -19.66 -15.01
N PHE A 242 -13.29 -19.87 -14.50
CA PHE A 242 -12.86 -19.25 -13.25
C PHE A 242 -11.94 -18.05 -13.50
N ARG A 243 -12.28 -16.88 -12.94
CA ARG A 243 -11.42 -15.71 -12.96
C ARG A 243 -10.44 -15.75 -11.80
N THR A 244 -9.16 -15.85 -12.12
CA THR A 244 -8.06 -15.70 -11.15
C THR A 244 -6.79 -15.14 -11.80
N VAL A 245 -5.74 -14.86 -11.01
CA VAL A 245 -4.49 -14.24 -11.45
C VAL A 245 -3.24 -15.01 -11.01
N GLY A 246 -2.14 -14.80 -11.74
CA GLY A 246 -0.81 -15.31 -11.37
C GLY A 246 -0.64 -16.81 -11.51
N LEU A 247 0.16 -17.42 -10.63
CA LEU A 247 0.46 -18.86 -10.66
C LEU A 247 -0.79 -19.73 -10.47
N ALA A 248 -1.83 -19.20 -9.84
CA ALA A 248 -3.11 -19.88 -9.67
C ALA A 248 -3.75 -20.27 -11.01
N THR A 249 -3.50 -19.49 -12.07
CA THR A 249 -4.02 -19.76 -13.41
C THR A 249 -3.65 -21.17 -13.88
N GLY A 250 -2.38 -21.56 -13.77
CA GLY A 250 -1.90 -22.89 -14.14
C GLY A 250 -2.41 -24.00 -13.22
N VAL A 251 -2.60 -23.71 -11.93
CA VAL A 251 -3.14 -24.68 -10.96
C VAL A 251 -4.57 -25.06 -11.30
N TYR A 252 -5.46 -24.07 -11.48
CA TYR A 252 -6.86 -24.34 -11.79
C TYR A 252 -7.06 -24.88 -13.21
N GLN A 253 -6.23 -24.47 -14.18
CA GLN A 253 -6.18 -25.13 -15.49
C GLN A 253 -5.83 -26.62 -15.37
N GLY A 254 -4.84 -26.97 -14.54
CA GLY A 254 -4.49 -28.37 -14.23
C GLY A 254 -5.63 -29.14 -13.55
N MET A 255 -6.50 -28.46 -12.81
CA MET A 255 -7.72 -29.02 -12.22
C MET A 255 -8.90 -29.10 -13.20
N GLY A 256 -8.73 -28.64 -14.45
CA GLY A 256 -9.72 -28.71 -15.51
C GLY A 256 -10.61 -27.47 -15.65
N ALA A 257 -10.31 -26.37 -14.94
CA ALA A 257 -11.01 -25.10 -15.13
C ALA A 257 -10.55 -24.38 -16.40
N SER A 258 -11.44 -23.58 -16.99
CA SER A 258 -11.10 -22.59 -18.01
C SER A 258 -10.80 -21.27 -17.32
N VAL A 259 -9.52 -20.91 -17.18
CA VAL A 259 -9.14 -19.68 -16.48
C VAL A 259 -9.21 -18.48 -17.42
N ILE A 260 -9.96 -17.45 -17.04
CA ILE A 260 -10.21 -16.26 -17.85
C ILE A 260 -9.78 -15.01 -17.08
N SER A 261 -8.87 -14.22 -17.65
CA SER A 261 -8.48 -12.93 -17.06
C SER A 261 -9.53 -11.87 -17.37
N VAL A 262 -10.11 -11.28 -16.33
CA VAL A 262 -11.04 -10.16 -16.41
C VAL A 262 -10.55 -9.04 -15.50
N PRO A 263 -10.50 -7.77 -15.96
CA PRO A 263 -10.20 -6.62 -15.11
C PRO A 263 -11.17 -6.53 -13.92
N GLY A 264 -10.67 -6.12 -12.74
CA GLY A 264 -11.47 -6.12 -11.49
C GLY A 264 -12.83 -5.42 -11.61
N ALA A 265 -12.86 -4.23 -12.23
CA ALA A 265 -14.07 -3.45 -12.43
C ALA A 265 -15.13 -4.12 -13.33
N GLU A 266 -14.75 -5.11 -14.14
CA GLU A 266 -15.65 -5.81 -15.05
C GLU A 266 -16.16 -7.14 -14.48
N VAL A 267 -15.61 -7.61 -13.35
CA VAL A 267 -15.87 -8.95 -12.79
C VAL A 267 -17.35 -9.19 -12.56
N ALA A 268 -18.06 -8.30 -11.86
CA ALA A 268 -19.49 -8.50 -11.60
C ALA A 268 -20.32 -8.59 -12.88
N SER A 269 -20.03 -7.72 -13.86
CA SER A 269 -20.72 -7.74 -15.15
C SER A 269 -20.42 -9.02 -15.96
N ALA A 270 -19.21 -9.56 -15.83
CA ALA A 270 -18.80 -10.80 -16.49
C ALA A 270 -19.42 -12.04 -15.81
N LEU A 271 -19.59 -12.01 -14.48
CA LEU A 271 -20.34 -13.02 -13.72
C LEU A 271 -21.83 -13.00 -14.10
N ASP A 272 -22.42 -11.82 -14.29
CA ASP A 272 -23.84 -11.63 -14.60
C ASP A 272 -24.16 -12.15 -16.01
N ARG A 273 -23.31 -11.81 -16.99
CA ARG A 273 -23.43 -12.30 -18.38
C ARG A 273 -23.04 -13.76 -18.58
N GLY A 274 -22.48 -14.44 -17.57
CA GLY A 274 -21.99 -15.82 -17.69
C GLY A 274 -20.74 -15.97 -18.58
N THR A 275 -19.99 -14.88 -18.80
CA THR A 275 -18.66 -14.94 -19.41
C THR A 275 -17.68 -15.69 -18.49
N ILE A 276 -17.84 -15.51 -17.19
CA ILE A 276 -17.18 -16.28 -16.13
C ILE A 276 -18.22 -16.84 -15.16
N ASP A 277 -17.96 -18.00 -14.60
CA ASP A 277 -18.87 -18.69 -13.68
C ASP A 277 -18.58 -18.31 -12.23
N ALA A 278 -17.32 -18.09 -11.89
CA ALA A 278 -16.86 -17.71 -10.56
C ALA A 278 -15.63 -16.80 -10.65
N ALA A 279 -15.38 -16.04 -9.59
CA ALA A 279 -14.27 -15.10 -9.52
C ALA A 279 -13.75 -14.91 -8.10
N GLU A 280 -12.45 -14.72 -7.98
CA GLU A 280 -11.83 -14.06 -6.82
C GLU A 280 -11.41 -12.63 -7.17
N PHE A 281 -11.17 -11.81 -6.13
CA PHE A 281 -10.48 -10.54 -6.29
C PHE A 281 -9.50 -10.25 -5.16
N ASN A 282 -9.98 -9.99 -3.93
CA ASN A 282 -9.06 -9.74 -2.81
C ASN A 282 -9.65 -9.95 -1.41
N ASN A 283 -10.65 -9.16 -1.05
CA ASN A 283 -11.19 -9.12 0.30
C ASN A 283 -12.65 -8.66 0.25
N THR A 284 -13.42 -8.97 1.29
CA THR A 284 -14.85 -8.67 1.32
C THR A 284 -15.19 -7.20 1.09
N THR A 285 -14.34 -6.26 1.49
CA THR A 285 -14.59 -4.82 1.29
C THR A 285 -14.48 -4.45 -0.19
N SER A 286 -13.39 -4.83 -0.87
CA SER A 286 -13.24 -4.64 -2.32
C SER A 286 -14.31 -5.42 -3.09
N ASP A 287 -14.60 -6.64 -2.66
CA ASP A 287 -15.54 -7.51 -3.37
C ASP A 287 -16.97 -6.95 -3.36
N ILE A 288 -17.39 -6.36 -2.23
CA ILE A 288 -18.65 -5.62 -2.11
C ILE A 288 -18.62 -4.38 -3.00
N ALA A 289 -17.52 -3.62 -3.01
CA ALA A 289 -17.40 -2.42 -3.83
C ALA A 289 -17.52 -2.71 -5.34
N TYR A 290 -17.13 -3.91 -5.78
CA TYR A 290 -17.31 -4.37 -7.16
C TYR A 290 -18.64 -5.07 -7.43
N GLY A 291 -19.50 -5.27 -6.43
CA GLY A 291 -20.83 -5.87 -6.61
C GLY A 291 -20.83 -7.39 -6.85
N MET A 292 -19.74 -8.10 -6.53
CA MET A 292 -19.71 -9.57 -6.63
C MET A 292 -20.82 -10.27 -5.81
N PRO A 293 -21.12 -9.84 -4.57
CA PRO A 293 -22.18 -10.43 -3.77
C PRO A 293 -23.58 -10.29 -4.36
N ASP A 294 -23.79 -9.33 -5.28
CA ASP A 294 -25.09 -9.14 -5.93
C ASP A 294 -25.37 -10.26 -6.93
N VAL A 295 -24.32 -10.78 -7.55
CA VAL A 295 -24.36 -11.72 -8.68
C VAL A 295 -24.04 -13.17 -8.26
N ARG A 296 -23.28 -13.36 -7.19
CA ARG A 296 -22.91 -14.67 -6.62
C ARG A 296 -23.12 -14.64 -5.11
N LYS A 297 -23.69 -15.72 -4.56
CA LYS A 297 -24.15 -15.74 -3.15
C LYS A 297 -23.32 -16.63 -2.23
N VAL A 298 -22.46 -17.48 -2.79
CA VAL A 298 -21.59 -18.35 -2.01
C VAL A 298 -20.17 -17.80 -2.05
N MET A 299 -19.66 -17.33 -0.91
CA MET A 299 -18.26 -16.91 -0.77
C MET A 299 -17.47 -17.99 -0.02
N MET A 300 -16.45 -18.53 -0.67
CA MET A 300 -15.51 -19.45 -0.05
C MET A 300 -14.39 -18.62 0.62
N ALA A 301 -14.47 -18.44 1.94
CA ALA A 301 -13.74 -17.38 2.66
C ALA A 301 -12.21 -17.54 2.77
N GLN A 302 -11.65 -18.70 2.43
CA GLN A 302 -10.21 -18.95 2.47
C GLN A 302 -9.75 -19.63 1.20
N SER A 303 -8.54 -19.30 0.75
CA SER A 303 -7.92 -19.90 -0.40
C SER A 303 -6.54 -20.45 -0.09
N TYR A 304 -6.12 -21.45 -0.88
CA TYR A 304 -4.76 -21.98 -0.83
C TYR A 304 -3.82 -21.28 -1.84
N HIS A 305 -4.38 -20.59 -2.84
CA HIS A 305 -3.63 -19.98 -3.94
C HIS A 305 -3.26 -18.51 -3.67
N GLN A 306 -4.04 -17.82 -2.84
CA GLN A 306 -3.74 -16.47 -2.31
C GLN A 306 -3.75 -16.45 -0.78
N PRO A 307 -2.88 -17.22 -0.12
CA PRO A 307 -2.75 -17.23 1.35
C PRO A 307 -2.22 -15.91 1.93
N GLY A 308 -1.73 -15.01 1.09
CA GLY A 308 -1.40 -13.62 1.39
C GLY A 308 -1.01 -12.90 0.09
N GLU A 309 -0.90 -11.57 0.16
CA GLU A 309 -0.49 -10.76 -0.99
C GLU A 309 0.28 -9.52 -0.54
N ALA A 310 1.08 -8.97 -1.44
CA ALA A 310 1.69 -7.66 -1.30
C ALA A 310 1.23 -6.71 -2.40
N LEU A 311 0.69 -5.58 -1.99
CA LEU A 311 0.59 -4.43 -2.88
C LEU A 311 1.96 -3.75 -2.96
N LEU A 312 2.19 -3.00 -4.03
CA LEU A 312 3.44 -2.35 -4.32
C LEU A 312 3.21 -0.91 -4.76
N ILE A 313 4.18 -0.07 -4.43
CA ILE A 313 4.36 1.24 -5.04
C ILE A 313 5.64 1.19 -5.85
N ASP A 314 5.47 1.15 -7.16
CA ASP A 314 6.53 1.25 -8.14
C ASP A 314 6.83 2.72 -8.38
N ILE A 315 8.10 3.10 -8.31
CA ILE A 315 8.60 4.45 -8.58
C ILE A 315 9.68 4.36 -9.66
N ASN A 316 9.70 5.30 -10.59
CA ASN A 316 10.77 5.38 -11.58
C ASN A 316 12.12 5.52 -10.86
N LYS A 317 13.06 4.62 -11.13
CA LYS A 317 14.33 4.56 -10.38
C LYS A 317 15.16 5.83 -10.56
N ALA A 318 15.20 6.40 -11.76
CA ALA A 318 15.95 7.64 -11.98
C ALA A 318 15.34 8.83 -11.22
N ARG A 319 14.00 8.87 -11.07
CA ARG A 319 13.31 9.86 -10.22
C ARG A 319 13.61 9.65 -8.74
N TRP A 320 13.59 8.41 -8.29
CA TRP A 320 13.93 8.04 -6.92
C TRP A 320 15.37 8.44 -6.55
N ASP A 321 16.33 8.06 -7.39
CA ASP A 321 17.76 8.34 -7.17
C ASP A 321 18.06 9.85 -7.18
N ALA A 322 17.25 10.66 -7.88
CA ALA A 322 17.37 12.11 -7.92
C ALA A 322 16.79 12.82 -6.68
N LEU A 323 16.08 12.12 -5.81
CA LEU A 323 15.58 12.70 -4.57
C LEU A 323 16.73 13.05 -3.61
N PRO A 324 16.65 14.20 -2.91
CA PRO A 324 17.44 14.44 -1.71
C PRO A 324 17.27 13.29 -0.70
N PRO A 325 18.34 12.91 0.04
CA PRO A 325 18.28 11.77 0.97
C PRO A 325 17.22 11.85 2.06
N ASP A 326 16.73 13.04 2.40
CA ASP A 326 15.66 13.23 3.39
C ASP A 326 14.25 13.09 2.81
N LEU A 327 14.12 13.00 1.48
CA LEU A 327 12.88 12.70 0.77
C LEU A 327 12.79 11.24 0.29
N GLN A 328 13.91 10.50 0.34
CA GLN A 328 13.96 9.04 0.17
C GLN A 328 13.51 8.35 1.47
#